data_AF-A0A377JTP7-F1
#
_entry.id   AF-A0A377JTP7-F1
#
_cell.length_a   1.000
_cell.length_b   1.000
_cell.length_c   1.000
_cell.angle_alpha   90.00
_cell.angle_beta   90.00
_cell.angle_gamma   90.00
#
_symmetry.space_group_name_H-M   'P 1'
#
loop_
_entity.id
_entity.type
_entity.pdbx_description
1 polymer ?
#
loop_
_entity_poly.entity_id
_entity_poly.type
_entity_poly.pdbx_seq_one_letter_code
_entity_poly.pdbx_strand_id
1 'polypeptide(L)'
;MSLQSNLKGVKEEFKSDEKLLENAFRLEILWRRYRKYVYVAVACGAVGLGWFGISSYLSAQKAQEASAAYAVLMQDSENKEALESLQKASPNLYDMYMYFNANGDKANYEKLANSQNKLIKNLAKYEVATLNLSEKIQDKDAIKNTDFAGEFKSLENVEYKSLRDLAILQEAYVLFQQDKIAEAHQKLMLIAENSPFAAEAMILKHYGLEDSAKNALDSQSQATDSQPKP
;
A
#
# COMPACT_ATOMS: atom_id res chain seq x y z
N MET A 1 8.82 -57.80 42.04
CA MET A 1 8.50 -56.76 41.04
C MET A 1 9.60 -56.56 39.98
N SER A 2 10.81 -57.13 40.13
CA SER A 2 11.94 -56.92 39.19
C SER A 2 11.92 -57.78 37.92
N LEU A 3 11.37 -59.00 37.96
CA LEU A 3 11.35 -59.90 36.78
C LEU A 3 10.29 -59.47 35.74
N GLN A 4 9.13 -59.00 36.20
CA GLN A 4 8.07 -58.51 35.31
C GLN A 4 8.42 -57.18 34.63
N SER A 5 9.19 -56.30 35.29
CA SER A 5 9.69 -55.06 34.69
C SER A 5 10.77 -55.34 33.63
N ASN A 6 11.67 -56.28 33.87
CA ASN A 6 12.68 -56.70 32.90
C ASN A 6 12.06 -57.37 31.66
N LEU A 7 11.05 -58.23 31.86
CA LEU A 7 10.29 -58.83 30.75
C LEU A 7 9.48 -57.82 29.94
N LYS A 8 8.96 -56.76 30.58
CA LYS A 8 8.30 -55.64 29.88
C LYS A 8 9.31 -54.86 29.03
N GLY A 9 10.47 -54.51 29.59
CA GLY A 9 11.53 -53.80 28.85
C GLY A 9 12.00 -54.56 27.61
N VAL A 10 12.31 -55.86 27.74
CA VAL A 10 12.71 -56.71 26.61
C VAL A 10 11.61 -56.83 25.54
N LYS A 11 10.34 -56.89 25.94
CA LYS A 11 9.20 -56.92 25.01
C LYS A 11 8.99 -55.58 24.28
N GLU A 12 9.28 -54.48 24.95
CA GLU A 12 9.25 -53.13 24.39
C GLU A 12 10.36 -52.97 23.34
N GLU A 13 11.56 -53.44 23.64
CA GLU A 13 12.71 -53.47 22.72
C GLU A 13 12.40 -54.32 21.47
N PHE A 14 11.86 -55.53 21.62
CA PHE A 14 11.45 -56.35 20.48
C PHE A 14 10.37 -55.68 19.61
N LYS A 15 9.41 -54.98 20.21
CA LYS A 15 8.41 -54.20 19.45
C LYS A 15 9.01 -52.98 18.75
N SER A 16 10.03 -52.37 19.34
CA SER A 16 10.78 -51.27 18.73
C SER A 16 11.57 -51.76 17.52
N ASP A 17 12.21 -52.92 17.64
CA ASP A 17 12.98 -53.55 16.56
C ASP A 17 12.07 -54.03 15.43
N GLU A 18 10.90 -54.60 15.75
CA GLU A 18 9.89 -54.98 14.74
C GLU A 18 9.41 -53.75 13.95
N LYS A 19 9.16 -52.62 14.62
CA LYS A 19 8.79 -51.35 13.96
C LYS A 19 9.95 -50.77 13.13
N LEU A 20 11.19 -50.88 13.61
CA LEU A 20 12.38 -50.46 12.86
C LEU A 20 12.54 -51.28 11.58
N LEU A 21 12.34 -52.60 11.66
CA LEU A 21 12.40 -53.50 10.52
C LEU A 21 11.23 -53.29 9.56
N GLU A 22 10.01 -53.08 10.08
CA GLU A 22 8.85 -52.76 9.25
C GLU A 22 9.07 -51.45 8.46
N ASN A 23 9.60 -50.43 9.12
CA ASN A 23 9.96 -49.17 8.47
C ASN A 23 11.11 -49.34 7.46
N ALA A 24 12.13 -50.15 7.77
CA ALA A 24 13.21 -50.46 6.85
C ALA A 24 12.72 -51.19 5.59
N PHE A 25 11.82 -52.18 5.74
CA PHE A 25 11.21 -52.89 4.62
C PHE A 25 10.32 -51.97 3.76
N ARG A 26 9.55 -51.07 4.39
CA ARG A 26 8.77 -50.05 3.66
C ARG A 26 9.68 -49.11 2.85
N LEU A 27 10.81 -48.68 3.44
CA LEU A 27 11.82 -47.87 2.76
C LEU A 27 12.46 -48.61 1.58
N GLU A 28 12.71 -49.92 1.71
CA GLU A 28 13.28 -50.72 0.63
C GLU A 28 12.33 -50.88 -0.57
N ILE A 29 11.04 -51.13 -0.32
CA ILE A 29 10.01 -51.20 -1.37
C ILE A 29 9.88 -49.83 -2.06
N LEU A 30 9.88 -48.75 -1.28
CA LEU A 30 9.82 -47.38 -1.80
C LEU A 30 11.07 -47.06 -2.63
N TRP A 31 12.26 -47.47 -2.18
CA TRP A 31 13.52 -47.27 -2.89
C TRP A 31 13.54 -48.01 -4.24
N ARG A 32 13.14 -49.28 -4.27
CA ARG A 32 13.09 -50.06 -5.52
C ARG A 32 12.10 -49.47 -6.52
N ARG A 33 10.94 -49.00 -6.06
CA ARG A 33 9.88 -48.45 -6.94
C ARG A 33 10.18 -47.03 -7.42
N TYR A 34 10.82 -46.19 -6.59
CA TYR A 34 10.99 -44.76 -6.86
C TYR A 34 12.43 -44.30 -7.08
N ARG A 35 13.41 -45.21 -7.25
CA ARG A 35 14.85 -44.84 -7.36
C ARG A 35 15.11 -43.65 -8.31
N LYS A 36 14.45 -43.61 -9.48
CA LYS A 36 14.62 -42.53 -10.47
C LYS A 36 14.12 -41.18 -9.94
N TYR A 37 12.99 -41.17 -9.25
CA TYR A 37 12.42 -39.97 -8.62
C TYR A 37 13.27 -39.50 -7.43
N VAL A 38 13.86 -40.42 -6.66
CA VAL A 38 14.78 -40.08 -5.56
C VAL A 38 16.02 -39.36 -6.08
N TYR A 39 16.64 -39.82 -7.18
CA TYR A 39 17.77 -39.12 -7.78
C TYR A 39 17.41 -37.70 -8.28
N VAL A 40 16.24 -37.53 -8.88
CA VAL A 40 15.74 -36.20 -9.29
C VAL A 40 15.51 -35.30 -8.08
N ALA A 41 14.90 -35.82 -7.01
CA ALA A 41 14.66 -35.07 -5.79
C ALA A 41 15.97 -34.63 -5.12
N VAL A 42 16.98 -35.49 -5.06
CA VAL A 42 18.31 -35.15 -4.52
C VAL A 42 19.01 -34.10 -5.36
N ALA A 43 18.96 -34.23 -6.70
CA ALA A 43 19.53 -33.24 -7.61
C ALA A 43 18.84 -31.87 -7.47
N CYS A 44 17.51 -31.84 -7.42
CA CYS A 44 16.74 -30.62 -7.14
C CYS A 44 17.07 -30.03 -5.76
N GLY A 45 17.24 -30.87 -4.73
CA GLY A 45 17.65 -30.43 -3.40
C GLY A 45 19.02 -29.75 -3.41
N ALA A 46 20.01 -30.35 -4.08
CA ALA A 46 21.35 -29.77 -4.22
C ALA A 46 21.32 -28.42 -4.96
N VAL A 47 20.54 -28.32 -6.06
CA VAL A 47 20.36 -27.06 -6.81
C VAL A 47 19.67 -25.99 -5.95
N GLY A 48 18.62 -26.36 -5.21
CA GLY A 48 17.90 -25.44 -4.33
C GLY A 48 18.78 -24.89 -3.21
N LEU A 49 19.59 -25.74 -2.57
CA LEU A 49 20.54 -25.33 -1.54
C LEU A 49 21.65 -24.43 -2.10
N GLY A 50 22.20 -24.78 -3.28
CA GLY A 50 23.18 -23.95 -3.98
C GLY A 50 22.63 -22.58 -4.35
N TRP A 51 21.41 -22.53 -4.88
CA TRP A 51 20.71 -21.28 -5.21
C TRP A 51 20.48 -20.41 -3.97
N PHE A 52 20.02 -21.00 -2.86
CA PHE A 52 19.80 -20.27 -1.60
C PHE A 52 21.11 -19.67 -1.04
N GLY A 53 22.21 -20.42 -1.08
CA GLY A 53 23.52 -19.92 -0.63
C GLY A 53 24.04 -18.75 -1.47
N ILE A 54 23.98 -18.87 -2.81
CA ILE A 54 24.44 -17.82 -3.73
C ILE A 54 23.57 -16.57 -3.61
N SER A 55 22.24 -16.75 -3.59
CA SER A 55 21.31 -15.63 -3.47
C SER A 55 21.46 -14.88 -2.15
N SER A 56 21.65 -15.59 -1.03
CA SER A 56 21.85 -14.96 0.28
C SER A 56 23.12 -14.09 0.32
N TYR A 57 24.23 -14.58 -0.23
CA TYR A 57 25.48 -13.81 -0.30
C TYR A 57 25.32 -12.56 -1.20
N LEU A 58 24.72 -12.73 -2.38
CA LEU A 58 24.51 -11.63 -3.32
C LEU A 58 23.56 -10.57 -2.75
N SER A 59 22.51 -10.97 -2.05
CA SER A 59 21.58 -10.06 -1.37
C SER A 59 22.26 -9.27 -0.26
N ALA A 60 23.14 -9.89 0.53
CA ALA A 60 23.89 -9.19 1.58
C ALA A 60 24.82 -8.12 1.00
N GLN A 61 25.53 -8.45 -0.09
CA GLN A 61 26.39 -7.50 -0.79
C GLN A 61 25.60 -6.31 -1.35
N LYS A 62 24.47 -6.57 -2.03
CA LYS A 62 23.58 -5.51 -2.53
C LYS A 62 23.02 -4.64 -1.41
N ALA A 63 22.66 -5.22 -0.27
CA ALA A 63 22.17 -4.46 0.87
C ALA A 63 23.25 -3.50 1.43
N GLN A 64 24.50 -3.96 1.50
CA GLN A 64 25.62 -3.12 1.95
C GLN A 64 25.92 -2.00 0.95
N GLU A 65 25.95 -2.31 -0.36
CA GLU A 65 26.16 -1.33 -1.42
C GLU A 65 25.05 -0.27 -1.43
N ALA A 66 23.79 -0.68 -1.36
CA ALA A 66 22.65 0.22 -1.27
C ALA A 66 22.71 1.13 -0.04
N SER A 67 23.12 0.58 1.12
CA SER A 67 23.25 1.36 2.37
C SER A 67 24.37 2.40 2.28
N ALA A 68 25.52 2.01 1.69
CA ALA A 68 26.64 2.93 1.48
C ALA A 68 26.28 4.05 0.49
N ALA A 69 25.66 3.70 -0.64
CA ALA A 69 25.18 4.68 -1.61
C ALA A 69 24.15 5.64 -0.99
N TYR A 70 23.20 5.13 -0.20
CA TYR A 70 22.23 5.96 0.50
C TYR A 70 22.89 6.90 1.51
N ALA A 71 23.91 6.44 2.25
CA ALA A 71 24.63 7.30 3.19
C ALA A 71 25.35 8.46 2.50
N VAL A 72 25.89 8.25 1.29
CA VAL A 72 26.44 9.33 0.47
C VAL A 72 25.34 10.31 0.05
N LEU A 73 24.18 9.82 -0.38
CA LEU A 73 23.06 10.67 -0.79
C LEU A 73 22.45 11.50 0.35
N MET A 74 22.59 11.07 1.61
CA MET A 74 22.21 11.88 2.77
C MET A 74 23.12 13.09 2.99
N GLN A 75 24.34 13.07 2.45
CA GLN A 75 25.29 14.17 2.54
C GLN A 75 25.28 15.02 1.26
N ASP A 76 25.18 14.36 0.10
CA ASP A 76 25.15 14.96 -1.22
C ASP A 76 24.01 14.33 -2.05
N SER A 77 22.86 14.99 -2.02
CA SER A 77 21.62 14.47 -2.62
C SER A 77 21.64 14.37 -4.14
N GLU A 78 22.59 15.03 -4.80
CA GLU A 78 22.72 15.08 -6.26
C GLU A 78 23.86 14.19 -6.79
N ASN A 79 24.51 13.42 -5.90
CA ASN A 79 25.61 12.55 -6.27
C ASN A 79 25.17 11.47 -7.28
N LYS A 80 25.54 11.65 -8.55
CA LYS A 80 25.12 10.76 -9.65
C LYS A 80 25.64 9.33 -9.51
N GLU A 81 26.85 9.15 -9.00
CA GLU A 81 27.44 7.81 -8.79
C GLU A 81 26.68 7.04 -7.71
N ALA A 82 26.34 7.72 -6.61
CA ALA A 82 25.56 7.13 -5.53
C ALA A 82 24.12 6.83 -5.97
N LEU A 83 23.49 7.68 -6.80
CA LEU A 83 22.17 7.40 -7.39
C LEU A 83 22.19 6.13 -8.27
N GLU A 84 23.19 6.00 -9.14
CA GLU A 84 23.32 4.82 -10.01
C GLU A 84 23.58 3.55 -9.20
N SER A 85 24.47 3.61 -8.20
CA SER A 85 24.78 2.48 -7.33
C SER A 85 23.52 2.06 -6.54
N LEU A 86 22.77 3.03 -5.99
CA LEU A 86 21.52 2.77 -5.30
C LEU A 86 20.48 2.11 -6.21
N GLN A 87 20.31 2.60 -7.45
CA GLN A 87 19.37 2.04 -8.40
C GLN A 87 19.70 0.59 -8.79
N LYS A 88 20.98 0.27 -8.99
CA LYS A 88 21.45 -1.08 -9.35
C LYS A 88 21.36 -2.06 -8.16
N ALA A 89 21.74 -1.59 -6.98
CA ALA A 89 21.76 -2.41 -5.77
C ALA A 89 20.35 -2.63 -5.21
N SER A 90 19.51 -1.59 -5.17
CA SER A 90 18.15 -1.63 -4.64
C SER A 90 17.20 -0.67 -5.38
N PRO A 91 16.53 -1.13 -6.45
CA PRO A 91 15.55 -0.32 -7.19
C PRO A 91 14.41 0.21 -6.31
N ASN A 92 13.95 -0.59 -5.34
CA ASN A 92 12.86 -0.18 -4.44
C ASN A 92 13.27 0.98 -3.53
N LEU A 93 14.52 0.98 -3.04
CA LEU A 93 15.02 2.04 -2.19
C LEU A 93 15.34 3.29 -3.01
N TYR A 94 15.84 3.12 -4.24
CA TYR A 94 15.99 4.21 -5.20
C TYR A 94 14.65 4.91 -5.49
N ASP A 95 13.60 4.17 -5.81
CA ASP A 95 12.27 4.73 -6.07
C ASP A 95 11.74 5.51 -4.85
N MET A 96 11.99 4.98 -3.65
CA MET A 96 11.61 5.64 -2.40
C MET A 96 12.41 6.92 -2.15
N TYR A 97 13.72 6.89 -2.39
CA TYR A 97 14.58 8.08 -2.32
C TYR A 97 14.12 9.16 -3.30
N MET A 98 13.87 8.79 -4.56
CA MET A 98 13.39 9.72 -5.59
C MET A 98 12.05 10.34 -5.21
N TYR A 99 11.14 9.56 -4.62
CA TYR A 99 9.84 10.08 -4.15
C TYR A 99 10.02 11.15 -3.06
N PHE A 100 10.81 10.86 -2.03
CA PHE A 100 10.98 11.79 -0.90
C PHE A 100 11.79 13.04 -1.26
N ASN A 101 12.66 12.98 -2.28
CA ASN A 101 13.46 14.12 -2.73
C ASN A 101 12.86 14.87 -3.93
N ALA A 102 11.69 14.46 -4.43
CA ALA A 102 11.07 15.11 -5.58
C ALA A 102 10.64 16.56 -5.29
N ASN A 103 10.34 16.92 -4.03
CA ASN A 103 10.04 18.30 -3.61
C ASN A 103 8.99 19.02 -4.49
N GLY A 104 7.94 18.32 -4.92
CA GLY A 104 6.92 18.89 -5.81
C GLY A 104 7.25 18.81 -7.30
N ASP A 105 8.38 18.19 -7.69
CA ASP A 105 8.70 17.89 -9.09
C ASP A 105 7.73 16.84 -9.66
N LYS A 106 6.71 17.35 -10.34
CA LYS A 106 5.68 16.56 -11.03
C LYS A 106 6.28 15.55 -12.00
N ALA A 107 7.34 15.90 -12.74
CA ALA A 107 7.94 15.00 -13.72
C ALA A 107 8.59 13.78 -13.04
N ASN A 108 9.16 13.96 -11.84
CA ASN A 108 9.65 12.84 -11.03
C ASN A 108 8.50 11.96 -10.52
N TYR A 109 7.41 12.55 -10.03
CA TYR A 109 6.25 11.76 -9.62
C TYR A 109 5.59 11.02 -10.79
N GLU A 110 5.53 11.59 -11.99
CA GLU A 110 5.01 10.91 -13.18
C GLU A 110 5.85 9.68 -13.57
N LYS A 111 7.18 9.75 -13.43
CA LYS A 111 8.05 8.58 -13.61
C LYS A 111 7.75 7.52 -12.54
N LEU A 112 7.65 7.94 -11.28
CA LEU A 112 7.41 7.05 -10.14
C LEU A 112 6.00 6.45 -10.13
N ALA A 113 5.02 7.08 -10.79
CA ALA A 113 3.68 6.54 -11.01
C ALA A 113 3.66 5.25 -11.85
N ASN A 114 4.80 4.89 -12.44
CA ASN A 114 5.04 3.63 -13.16
C ASN A 114 6.04 2.68 -12.43
N SER A 115 6.41 3.00 -11.19
CA SER A 115 7.32 2.19 -10.38
C SER A 115 6.76 0.77 -10.14
N GLN A 116 7.68 -0.20 -10.04
CA GLN A 116 7.36 -1.57 -9.62
C GLN A 116 6.96 -1.63 -8.14
N ASN A 117 7.46 -0.71 -7.32
CA ASN A 117 7.08 -0.60 -5.92
C ASN A 117 5.66 -0.05 -5.81
N LYS A 118 4.71 -0.92 -5.41
CA LYS A 118 3.28 -0.57 -5.31
C LYS A 118 3.02 0.64 -4.40
N LEU A 119 3.76 0.77 -3.30
CA LEU A 119 3.59 1.87 -2.37
C LEU A 119 3.97 3.19 -3.03
N ILE A 120 5.16 3.26 -3.62
CA ILE A 120 5.66 4.46 -4.30
C ILE A 120 4.81 4.81 -5.51
N LYS A 121 4.41 3.82 -6.30
CA LYS A 121 3.51 4.00 -7.44
C LYS A 121 2.21 4.70 -7.04
N ASN A 122 1.55 4.23 -5.99
CA ASN A 122 0.26 4.79 -5.57
C ASN A 122 0.43 6.17 -4.92
N LEU A 123 1.48 6.37 -4.12
CA LEU A 123 1.81 7.69 -3.57
C LEU A 123 2.11 8.70 -4.67
N ALA A 124 2.94 8.33 -5.65
CA ALA A 124 3.28 9.21 -6.78
C ALA A 124 2.07 9.53 -7.66
N LYS A 125 1.17 8.57 -7.92
CA LYS A 125 -0.10 8.84 -8.61
C LYS A 125 -0.95 9.86 -7.86
N TYR A 126 -1.04 9.72 -6.54
CA TYR A 126 -1.76 10.64 -5.69
C TYR A 126 -1.12 12.04 -5.70
N GLU A 127 0.21 12.14 -5.63
CA GLU A 127 0.93 13.43 -5.74
C GLU A 127 0.69 14.10 -7.10
N VAL A 128 0.80 13.36 -8.22
CA VAL A 128 0.52 13.89 -9.56
C VAL A 128 -0.91 14.43 -9.64
N ALA A 129 -1.87 13.68 -9.13
CA ALA A 129 -3.27 14.11 -9.14
C ALA A 129 -3.51 15.33 -8.25
N THR A 130 -2.85 15.41 -7.08
CA THR A 130 -2.93 16.56 -6.18
C THR A 130 -2.27 17.80 -6.78
N LEU A 131 -1.13 17.64 -7.46
CA LEU A 131 -0.45 18.73 -8.17
C LEU A 131 -1.31 19.26 -9.32
N ASN A 132 -1.89 18.37 -10.14
CA ASN A 132 -2.84 18.75 -11.20
C ASN A 132 -4.05 19.51 -10.63
N LEU A 133 -4.58 19.05 -9.49
CA LEU A 133 -5.67 19.72 -8.79
C LEU A 133 -5.24 21.13 -8.36
N SER A 134 -4.07 21.26 -7.73
CA SER A 134 -3.54 22.55 -7.25
C SER A 134 -3.22 23.53 -8.39
N GLU A 135 -2.70 23.04 -9.53
CA GLU A 135 -2.45 23.84 -10.73
C GLU A 135 -3.74 24.45 -11.26
N LYS A 136 -4.87 23.74 -11.18
CA LYS A 136 -6.18 24.25 -11.60
C LYS A 136 -6.81 25.22 -10.58
N ILE A 137 -6.36 25.21 -9.32
CA ILE A 137 -6.91 26.02 -8.21
C ILE A 137 -6.24 27.40 -8.09
N GLN A 138 -5.30 27.75 -8.99
CA GLN A 138 -4.47 28.97 -8.90
C GLN A 138 -5.21 30.29 -8.63
N ASP A 139 -6.47 30.42 -9.06
CA ASP A 139 -7.29 31.60 -8.79
C ASP A 139 -8.57 31.22 -8.03
N LYS A 140 -8.76 31.78 -6.82
CA LYS A 140 -9.92 31.47 -5.95
C LYS A 140 -11.25 31.73 -6.64
N ASP A 141 -11.33 32.75 -7.48
CA ASP A 141 -12.55 33.11 -8.19
C ASP A 141 -12.83 32.17 -9.38
N ALA A 142 -11.79 31.51 -9.91
CA ALA A 142 -11.92 30.55 -11.00
C ALA A 142 -12.40 29.17 -10.54
N ILE A 143 -12.26 28.83 -9.27
CA ILE A 143 -12.61 27.49 -8.73
C ILE A 143 -14.08 27.15 -9.02
N LYS A 144 -14.99 28.12 -8.86
CA LYS A 144 -16.44 27.92 -8.99
C LYS A 144 -16.87 27.32 -10.34
N ASN A 145 -16.20 27.71 -11.41
CA ASN A 145 -16.55 27.32 -12.78
C ASN A 145 -15.56 26.30 -13.39
N THR A 146 -14.59 25.82 -12.61
CA THR A 146 -13.59 24.87 -13.11
C THR A 146 -14.10 23.43 -13.03
N ASP A 147 -13.87 22.65 -14.08
CA ASP A 147 -14.15 21.21 -14.06
C ASP A 147 -12.96 20.42 -13.49
N PHE A 148 -13.22 19.71 -12.39
CA PHE A 148 -12.28 18.87 -11.65
C PHE A 148 -12.60 17.36 -11.74
N ALA A 149 -13.61 16.96 -12.53
CA ALA A 149 -14.06 15.56 -12.58
C ALA A 149 -12.91 14.59 -12.97
N GLY A 150 -11.99 15.02 -13.83
CA GLY A 150 -10.81 14.24 -14.21
C GLY A 150 -9.83 14.02 -13.06
N GLU A 151 -9.56 15.07 -12.26
CA GLU A 151 -8.67 15.02 -11.11
C GLU A 151 -9.28 14.19 -9.98
N PHE A 152 -10.56 14.38 -9.69
CA PHE A 152 -11.28 13.59 -8.68
C PHE A 152 -11.28 12.11 -9.03
N LYS A 153 -11.60 11.76 -10.29
CA LYS A 153 -11.52 10.36 -10.74
C LYS A 153 -10.10 9.79 -10.59
N SER A 154 -9.07 10.59 -10.83
CA SER A 154 -7.68 10.15 -10.69
C SER A 154 -7.31 9.87 -9.22
N LEU A 155 -7.80 10.71 -8.31
CA LEU A 155 -7.63 10.59 -6.86
C LEU A 155 -8.42 9.41 -6.26
N GLU A 156 -9.60 9.10 -6.78
CA GLU A 156 -10.43 7.97 -6.33
C GLU A 156 -9.84 6.60 -6.71
N ASN A 157 -9.05 6.52 -7.79
CA ASN A 157 -8.46 5.29 -8.31
C ASN A 157 -7.21 4.80 -7.55
N VAL A 158 -6.93 5.37 -6.38
CA VAL A 158 -5.79 4.97 -5.54
C VAL A 158 -6.11 3.69 -4.77
N GLU A 159 -5.22 2.71 -4.82
CA GLU A 159 -5.40 1.37 -4.23
C GLU A 159 -5.49 1.41 -2.69
N TYR A 160 -4.78 2.34 -2.04
CA TYR A 160 -4.75 2.43 -0.59
C TYR A 160 -5.95 3.20 -0.05
N LYS A 161 -6.74 2.53 0.80
CA LYS A 161 -7.96 3.10 1.41
C LYS A 161 -7.73 4.45 2.09
N SER A 162 -6.68 4.60 2.90
CA SER A 162 -6.42 5.87 3.59
C SER A 162 -6.13 7.02 2.63
N LEU A 163 -5.40 6.77 1.54
CA LEU A 163 -5.15 7.80 0.51
C LEU A 163 -6.43 8.15 -0.25
N ARG A 164 -7.29 7.16 -0.49
CA ARG A 164 -8.61 7.40 -1.08
C ARG A 164 -9.52 8.21 -0.16
N ASP A 165 -9.52 7.92 1.14
CA ASP A 165 -10.31 8.67 2.13
C ASP A 165 -9.80 10.13 2.22
N LEU A 166 -8.48 10.36 2.13
CA LEU A 166 -7.88 11.69 2.01
C LEU A 166 -8.31 12.39 0.70
N ALA A 167 -8.23 11.70 -0.43
CA ALA A 167 -8.70 12.20 -1.72
C ALA A 167 -10.17 12.67 -1.68
N ILE A 168 -11.04 11.92 -1.00
CA ILE A 168 -12.45 12.29 -0.83
C ILE A 168 -12.58 13.58 0.02
N LEU A 169 -11.75 13.77 1.04
CA LEU A 169 -11.71 15.04 1.79
C LEU A 169 -11.30 16.21 0.91
N GLN A 170 -10.28 16.04 0.07
CA GLN A 170 -9.81 17.08 -0.84
C GLN A 170 -10.88 17.44 -1.88
N GLU A 171 -11.54 16.43 -2.45
CA GLU A 171 -12.67 16.64 -3.36
C GLU A 171 -13.79 17.41 -2.68
N ALA A 172 -14.22 16.99 -1.49
CA ALA A 172 -15.26 17.68 -0.73
C ALA A 172 -14.87 19.14 -0.44
N TYR A 173 -13.61 19.39 -0.09
CA TYR A 173 -13.11 20.75 0.11
C TYR A 173 -13.22 21.61 -1.16
N VAL A 174 -12.84 21.08 -2.33
CA VAL A 174 -12.98 21.80 -3.60
C VAL A 174 -14.45 22.03 -3.94
N LEU A 175 -15.33 21.05 -3.72
CA LEU A 175 -16.78 21.20 -3.93
C LEU A 175 -17.39 22.29 -3.05
N PHE A 176 -16.93 22.44 -1.80
CA PHE A 176 -17.34 23.57 -0.96
C PHE A 176 -16.92 24.92 -1.55
N GLN A 177 -15.72 25.01 -2.14
CA GLN A 177 -15.28 26.24 -2.84
C GLN A 177 -16.08 26.50 -4.12
N GLN A 178 -16.74 25.48 -4.68
CA GLN A 178 -17.65 25.59 -5.83
C GLN A 178 -19.11 25.89 -5.44
N ASP A 179 -19.40 26.17 -4.17
CA ASP A 179 -20.77 26.29 -3.62
C ASP A 179 -21.63 25.01 -3.80
N LYS A 180 -21.03 23.86 -4.14
CA LYS A 180 -21.70 22.56 -4.30
C LYS A 180 -21.79 21.82 -2.97
N ILE A 181 -22.43 22.45 -1.98
CA ILE A 181 -22.47 21.98 -0.58
C ILE A 181 -23.07 20.56 -0.46
N ALA A 182 -24.16 20.29 -1.18
CA ALA A 182 -24.83 18.99 -1.14
C ALA A 182 -23.95 17.85 -1.68
N GLU A 183 -23.24 18.09 -2.79
CA GLU A 183 -22.31 17.11 -3.38
C GLU A 183 -21.12 16.87 -2.44
N ALA A 184 -20.58 17.92 -1.83
CA ALA A 184 -19.51 17.81 -0.84
C ALA A 184 -19.92 16.93 0.35
N HIS A 185 -21.12 17.14 0.91
CA HIS A 185 -21.64 16.31 2.00
C HIS A 185 -21.83 14.85 1.60
N GLN A 186 -22.34 14.59 0.39
CA GLN A 186 -22.46 13.22 -0.12
C GLN A 186 -21.11 12.53 -0.21
N LYS A 187 -20.07 13.23 -0.68
CA LYS A 187 -18.70 12.69 -0.73
C LYS A 187 -18.18 12.37 0.67
N LEU A 188 -18.38 13.25 1.65
CA LEU A 188 -17.96 13.02 3.03
C LEU A 188 -18.67 11.83 3.72
N MET A 189 -19.85 11.41 3.24
CA MET A 189 -20.52 10.20 3.74
C MET A 189 -19.82 8.90 3.29
N LEU A 190 -19.00 8.95 2.25
CA LEU A 190 -18.25 7.79 1.75
C LEU A 190 -17.02 7.46 2.62
N ILE A 191 -16.58 8.39 3.47
CA ILE A 191 -15.47 8.18 4.40
C ILE A 191 -15.95 7.30 5.55
N ALA A 192 -15.30 6.14 5.72
CA ALA A 192 -15.64 5.20 6.78
C ALA A 192 -15.30 5.75 8.17
N GLU A 193 -16.09 5.36 9.17
CA GLU A 193 -15.90 5.80 10.57
C GLU A 193 -14.56 5.34 11.18
N ASN A 194 -13.99 4.25 10.68
CA ASN A 194 -12.68 3.75 11.10
C ASN A 194 -11.50 4.39 10.35
N SER A 195 -11.77 5.39 9.50
CA SER A 195 -10.73 6.11 8.77
C SER A 195 -9.93 7.01 9.71
N PRO A 196 -8.61 7.20 9.49
CA PRO A 196 -7.86 8.23 10.20
C PRO A 196 -8.42 9.65 9.96
N PHE A 197 -9.25 9.82 8.93
CA PHE A 197 -9.83 11.11 8.51
C PHE A 197 -11.30 11.30 8.95
N ALA A 198 -11.82 10.40 9.80
CA ALA A 198 -13.22 10.42 10.18
C ALA A 198 -13.60 11.67 11.00
N ALA A 199 -12.69 12.18 11.83
CA ALA A 199 -12.90 13.37 12.64
C ALA A 199 -13.02 14.62 11.76
N GLU A 200 -12.10 14.80 10.82
CA GLU A 200 -12.10 15.89 9.84
C GLU A 200 -13.34 15.83 8.95
N ALA A 201 -13.72 14.62 8.50
CA ALA A 201 -14.95 14.41 7.74
C ALA A 201 -16.19 14.82 8.54
N MET A 202 -16.25 14.50 9.84
CA MET A 202 -17.36 14.88 10.71
C MET A 202 -17.47 16.41 10.87
N ILE A 203 -16.33 17.10 11.06
CA ILE A 203 -16.31 18.56 11.13
C ILE A 203 -16.83 19.17 9.82
N LEU A 204 -16.34 18.69 8.68
CA LEU A 204 -16.73 19.20 7.37
C LEU A 204 -18.18 18.89 6.99
N LYS A 205 -18.79 17.82 7.54
CA LYS A 205 -20.24 17.55 7.35
C LYS A 205 -21.14 18.65 7.90
N HIS A 206 -20.66 19.44 8.87
CA HIS A 206 -21.40 20.57 9.41
C HIS A 206 -21.11 21.91 8.70
N TYR A 207 -20.09 21.94 7.83
CA TYR A 207 -19.70 23.14 7.11
C TYR A 207 -20.76 23.57 6.08
N GLY A 208 -21.04 24.88 5.99
CA GLY A 208 -22.00 25.47 5.04
C GLY A 208 -23.49 25.28 5.38
N LEU A 209 -23.82 24.58 6.47
CA LEU A 209 -25.21 24.35 6.90
C LEU A 209 -25.85 25.59 7.56
N GLU A 210 -25.06 26.43 8.24
CA GLU A 210 -25.56 27.63 8.92
C GLU A 210 -26.05 28.70 7.92
N ASP A 211 -25.31 28.92 6.83
CA ASP A 211 -25.69 29.85 5.76
C ASP A 211 -26.88 29.31 4.95
N SER A 212 -26.98 27.99 4.78
CA SER A 212 -28.11 27.33 4.11
C SER A 212 -29.41 27.44 4.93
N ALA A 213 -29.33 27.30 6.26
CA ALA A 213 -30.47 27.44 7.16
C ALA A 213 -30.98 28.90 7.23
N LYS A 214 -30.07 29.88 7.22
CA LYS A 214 -30.41 31.32 7.19
C LYS A 214 -31.08 31.73 5.88
N ASN A 215 -30.51 31.33 4.74
CA ASN A 215 -31.10 31.62 3.43
C ASN A 215 -32.47 30.93 3.22
N ALA A 216 -32.67 29.72 3.77
CA ALA A 216 -33.97 29.04 3.72
C ALA A 216 -35.06 29.77 4.54
N LEU A 217 -34.71 30.36 5.68
CA LEU A 217 -35.60 31.18 6.51
C LEU A 217 -35.97 32.51 5.84
N ASP A 218 -35.01 33.18 5.20
CA ASP A 218 -35.25 34.44 4.49
C ASP A 218 -36.12 34.23 3.22
N SER A 219 -35.94 33.09 2.54
CA SER A 219 -36.76 32.69 1.38
C SER A 219 -38.21 32.38 1.76
N GLN A 220 -38.44 31.81 2.95
CA GLN A 220 -39.78 31.51 3.45
C GLN A 220 -40.51 32.77 3.96
N SER A 221 -39.78 33.74 4.55
CA SER A 221 -40.38 35.00 5.00
C SER A 221 -40.85 35.90 3.85
N GLN A 222 -40.21 35.83 2.67
CA GLN A 222 -40.65 36.56 1.47
C GLN A 222 -41.86 35.92 0.78
N ALA A 223 -42.06 34.61 0.92
CA ALA A 223 -43.20 33.89 0.33
C ALA A 223 -44.51 34.12 1.12
N THR A 224 -44.44 34.41 2.42
CA THR A 224 -45.62 34.63 3.28
C THR A 224 -46.22 36.04 3.19
N ASP A 225 -45.49 37.02 2.66
CA ASP A 225 -45.99 38.41 2.51
C ASP A 225 -46.73 38.65 1.17
N SER A 226 -46.81 37.62 0.32
CA SER A 226 -47.42 37.70 -1.02
C SER A 226 -48.83 37.10 -1.13
N GLN A 227 -49.45 36.65 -0.02
CA GLN A 227 -50.83 36.16 -0.06
C GLN A 227 -51.84 37.31 0.13
N PRO A 228 -52.76 37.56 -0.82
CA PRO A 228 -53.81 38.56 -0.62
C PRO A 228 -54.79 38.06 0.45
N LYS A 229 -55.00 38.89 1.48
CA LYS A 229 -56.05 38.70 2.50
C LYS A 229 -57.43 38.60 1.82
N PRO A 230 -58.33 37.72 2.30
CA PRO A 230 -59.67 37.56 1.75
C PRO A 230 -60.55 38.81 1.91
#